data_AF-X0R3J2-F1
#
_entry.id   AF-X0R3J2-F1
#
_cell.length_a   1.000
_cell.length_b   1.000
_cell.length_c   1.000
_cell.angle_alpha   90.00
_cell.angle_beta   90.00
_cell.angle_gamma   90.00
#
_symmetry.space_group_name_H-M   'P 1'
#
loop_
_entity.id
_entity.type
_entity.pdbx_description
1 polymer ?
#
loop_
_entity_poly.entity_id
_entity_poly.type
_entity_poly.pdbx_seq_one_letter_code
_entity_poly.pdbx_strand_id
1 'polypeptide(L)' 'MFTQLNEELAQKWPNITEMKGQLPEAEKWDGVEGKIQYLER' A
#
# COMPACT_ATOMS: atom_id res chain seq x y z
N MET A 1 -0.89 12.13 -7.19
CA MET A 1 0.14 12.27 -6.14
C MET A 1 -0.51 11.98 -4.80
N PHE A 2 0.06 11.12 -3.96
CA PHE A 2 -0.60 10.55 -2.76
C PHE A 2 -0.09 11.12 -1.42
N THR A 3 0.52 12.30 -1.42
CA THR A 3 1.26 12.84 -0.27
C THR A 3 0.41 12.97 1.01
N GLN A 4 -0.80 13.54 0.92
CA GLN A 4 -1.69 13.69 2.09
C GLN A 4 -2.20 12.35 2.62
N LEU A 5 -2.49 11.40 1.73
CA LEU A 5 -2.91 10.06 2.12
C LEU A 5 -1.80 9.33 2.88
N ASN A 6 -0.57 9.45 2.40
CA ASN A 6 0.60 8.85 3.07
C ASN A 6 0.81 9.45 4.47
N GLU A 7 0.65 10.77 4.62
CA GLU A 7 0.73 11.45 5.92
C GLU A 7 -0.34 10.94 6.90
N GLU A 8 -1.59 10.82 6.44
CA GLU A 8 -2.70 10.34 7.26
C GLU A 8 -2.48 8.90 7.75
N LEU A 9 -2.06 8.00 6.85
CA LEU A 9 -1.89 6.58 7.17
C LEU A 9 -0.64 6.31 7.99
N ALA A 10 0.44 7.06 7.78
CA ALA A 10 1.66 6.93 8.57
C ALA A 10 1.43 7.22 10.07
N GLN A 11 0.45 8.05 10.42
CA GLN A 11 0.08 8.30 11.81
C GLN A 11 -0.75 7.16 12.45
N LYS A 12 -1.40 6.33 11.63
CA LYS A 12 -2.38 5.32 12.09
C LYS A 12 -1.84 3.89 12.04
N TRP A 13 -1.05 3.57 11.01
CA TRP A 13 -0.56 2.22 10.78
C TRP A 13 0.66 1.88 11.64
N PRO A 14 0.85 0.60 11.98
CA PRO A 14 2.04 0.15 12.69
C PRO A 14 3.29 0.27 11.80
N ASN A 15 4.44 0.51 12.43
CA ASN A 15 5.72 0.47 11.74
C ASN A 15 6.06 -0.95 11.27
N ILE A 16 6.50 -1.07 10.02
CA ILE A 16 7.05 -2.31 9.46
C ILE A 16 8.57 -2.14 9.34
N THR A 17 9.34 -2.86 10.17
CA THR A 17 10.81 -2.74 10.24
C THR A 17 11.55 -3.96 9.72
N GLU A 18 10.83 -4.98 9.27
CA GLU A 18 11.38 -6.22 8.74
C GLU A 18 10.80 -6.52 7.36
N MET A 19 11.62 -7.11 6.50
CA MET A 19 11.20 -7.52 5.16
C MET A 19 10.24 -8.71 5.25
N LYS A 20 9.13 -8.61 4.53
CA LYS A 20 8.20 -9.71 4.29
C LYS A 20 8.17 -10.04 2.81
N GLY A 21 7.74 -11.26 2.47
CA GLY A 21 7.47 -11.60 1.08
C GLY A 21 6.36 -10.72 0.49
N GLN A 22 6.36 -10.60 -0.84
CA GLN A 22 5.26 -9.96 -1.56
C GLN A 22 3.93 -10.72 -1.38
N LEU A 23 2.82 -10.05 -1.62
CA LEU A 23 1.51 -10.71 -1.66
C LEU A 23 1.46 -11.73 -2.81
N PRO A 24 0.72 -12.85 -2.68
CA PRO A 24 0.64 -13.89 -3.72
C PRO A 24 0.23 -13.39 -5.11
N GLU A 25 -0.61 -12.36 -5.18
CA GLU A 25 -1.08 -11.78 -6.45
C GLU A 25 -0.29 -10.55 -6.91
N ALA A 26 0.87 -10.23 -6.30
CA ALA A 26 1.61 -9.00 -6.60
C ALA A 26 1.88 -8.81 -8.11
N GLU A 27 2.29 -9.86 -8.81
CA GLU A 27 2.58 -9.83 -10.27
C GLU A 27 1.36 -9.46 -11.10
N LYS A 28 0.17 -9.94 -10.74
CA LYS A 28 -1.09 -9.63 -11.44
C LYS A 28 -1.47 -8.15 -11.29
N TRP A 29 -1.09 -7.52 -10.18
CA TRP A 29 -1.43 -6.14 -9.88
C TRP A 29 -0.35 -5.15 -10.30
N ASP A 30 0.81 -5.62 -10.75
CA ASP A 30 1.87 -4.73 -11.24
C ASP A 30 1.42 -4.03 -12.53
N GLY A 31 1.70 -2.73 -12.63
CA GLY A 31 1.26 -1.88 -13.75
C GLY A 31 -0.24 -1.57 -13.84
N VAL A 32 -1.11 -2.20 -13.06
CA VAL A 32 -2.56 -1.91 -13.07
C VAL A 32 -2.84 -0.50 -12.51
N GLU A 33 -3.53 0.33 -13.30
CA GLU A 33 -3.92 1.68 -12.91
C GLU A 33 -5.16 1.71 -12.01
N GLY A 34 -5.39 2.82 -11.31
CA GLY A 34 -6.63 3.02 -10.55
C GLY A 34 -6.81 2.12 -9.30
N LYS A 35 -5.71 1.55 -8.76
CA LYS A 35 -5.75 0.63 -7.61
C LYS A 35 -6.18 1.26 -6.28
N ILE A 36 -6.30 2.58 -6.20
CA ILE A 36 -6.66 3.29 -4.96
C ILE A 36 -8.00 2.83 -4.37
N GLN A 37 -8.93 2.38 -5.20
CA GLN A 37 -10.23 1.86 -4.78
C GLN A 37 -10.15 0.56 -3.95
N TYR A 38 -9.02 -0.14 -3.99
CA TYR A 38 -8.78 -1.39 -3.27
C TYR A 38 -7.95 -1.19 -1.99
N LEU A 39 -7.65 0.05 -1.59
CA LEU A 39 -6.92 0.33 -0.36
C LEU A 39 -7.78 0.00 0.87
N GLU A 40 -7.33 -0.96 1.66
CA GLU A 40 -7.84 -1.22 3.01
C GLU A 40 -7.18 -0.24 3.99
N ARG A 41 -7.92 0.30 4.97
CA ARG A 41 -7.44 1.30 5.95
C ARG A 41 -7.36 0.74 7.35
#